data_AF-A0A3D4U2L6-F1
#
_entry.id   AF-A0A3D4U2L6-F1
#
_cell.length_a   1.000
_cell.length_b   1.000
_cell.length_c   1.000
_cell.angle_alpha   90.00
_cell.angle_beta   90.00
_cell.angle_gamma   90.00
#
_symmetry.space_group_name_H-M   'P 1'
#
loop_
_entity.id
_entity.type
_entity.pdbx_description
1 polymer ?
#
loop_
_entity_poly.entity_id
_entity_poly.type
_entity_poly.pdbx_seq_one_letter_code
_entity_poly.pdbx_strand_id
1 'polypeptide(L)' 'MSGSGSGNSRGNGSANSNGDFCAIARIVNTQGHKGEIRAVLLTDFPERFTKLRRVFIGKADANANT' A
#
# COMPACT_ATOMS: atom_id res chain seq x y z
N MET A 1 27.80 -24.60 34.88
CA MET A 1 26.81 -24.95 33.83
C MET A 1 25.72 -23.88 33.82
N SER A 2 25.28 -23.48 32.62
CA SER A 2 24.13 -22.60 32.24
C SER A 2 24.14 -21.17 32.80
N GLY A 3 24.32 -20.10 32.00
CA GLY A 3 23.40 -19.59 30.94
C GLY A 3 22.52 -18.50 31.60
N SER A 4 22.25 -17.30 31.09
CA SER A 4 21.96 -16.76 29.75
C SER A 4 21.81 -15.23 29.96
N GLY A 5 22.34 -14.32 29.15
CA GLY A 5 21.93 -14.05 27.78
C GLY A 5 21.54 -12.56 27.67
N SER A 6 22.47 -11.74 27.18
CA SER A 6 22.33 -10.29 26.97
C SER A 6 21.21 -9.97 25.97
N GLY A 7 20.20 -9.22 26.43
CA GLY A 7 19.11 -8.74 25.59
C GLY A 7 19.51 -7.47 24.84
N ASN A 8 19.87 -7.62 23.56
CA ASN A 8 20.06 -6.48 22.66
C ASN A 8 18.68 -5.92 22.27
N SER A 9 18.28 -4.80 22.89
CA SER A 9 17.13 -4.00 22.50
C SER A 9 17.36 -3.43 21.10
N ARG A 10 16.99 -4.20 20.08
CA ARG A 10 17.03 -3.78 18.68
C ARG A 10 15.94 -2.72 18.49
N GLY A 11 16.33 -1.45 18.60
CA GLY A 11 15.52 -0.34 18.14
C GLY A 11 15.13 -0.56 16.68
N ASN A 12 13.83 -0.57 16.42
CA ASN A 12 13.27 -0.66 15.08
C ASN A 12 13.30 0.74 14.43
N GLY A 13 14.47 1.15 13.96
CA GLY A 13 14.62 2.31 13.08
C GLY A 13 14.21 1.92 11.66
N SER A 14 12.92 2.04 11.34
CA SER A 14 12.40 1.82 9.98
C SER A 14 12.74 3.01 9.10
N ALA A 15 14.01 3.11 8.69
CA ALA A 15 14.43 4.00 7.62
C ALA A 15 13.84 3.48 6.30
N ASN A 16 12.68 4.00 5.91
CA ASN A 16 12.10 3.65 4.61
C ASN A 16 12.52 4.66 3.54
N SER A 17 13.52 4.28 2.74
CA SER A 17 14.02 5.01 1.58
C SER A 17 13.28 4.66 0.27
N ASN A 18 12.01 4.25 0.34
CA ASN A 18 11.21 3.93 -0.86
C ASN A 18 10.42 5.14 -1.33
N GLY A 19 10.44 5.43 -2.63
CA GLY A 19 9.66 6.50 -3.25
C GLY A 19 8.20 6.47 -2.78
N ASP A 20 7.74 7.61 -2.26
CA ASP A 20 6.42 7.73 -1.66
C ASP A 20 5.32 7.45 -2.70
N PHE A 21 4.61 6.33 -2.53
CA PHE A 21 3.44 6.02 -3.34
C PHE A 21 2.19 6.62 -2.70
N CYS A 22 1.32 7.22 -3.52
CA CYS A 22 0.03 7.74 -3.09
C CYS A 22 -1.11 6.87 -3.63
N ALA A 23 -2.08 6.54 -2.78
CA ALA A 23 -3.26 5.78 -3.17
C ALA A 23 -4.22 6.67 -3.98
N ILE A 24 -4.44 6.32 -5.25
CA ILE A 24 -5.30 7.08 -6.16
C ILE A 24 -6.69 6.45 -6.37
N ALA A 25 -6.86 5.16 -6.05
CA ALA A 25 -8.11 4.43 -6.21
C ALA A 25 -8.18 3.24 -5.24
N ARG A 26 -9.40 2.81 -4.91
CA ARG A 26 -9.68 1.60 -4.11
C ARG A 26 -10.47 0.60 -4.94
N ILE A 27 -9.94 -0.62 -5.07
CA ILE A 27 -10.64 -1.72 -5.74
C ILE A 27 -11.84 -2.14 -4.88
N VAL A 28 -13.02 -2.23 -5.48
CA VAL A 28 -14.27 -2.58 -4.79
C VAL A 28 -14.75 -3.96 -5.20
N ASN A 29 -14.71 -4.30 -6.49
CA ASN A 29 -15.14 -5.60 -6.98
C ASN A 29 -14.46 -5.94 -8.31
N THR A 30 -14.53 -7.20 -8.72
CA THR A 30 -14.22 -7.61 -10.09
C THR A 30 -15.24 -7.07 -11.07
N GLN A 31 -14.90 -7.06 -12.36
CA GLN A 31 -15.77 -6.73 -13.47
C GLN A 31 -15.53 -7.62 -14.67
N GLY A 32 -16.62 -7.94 -15.37
CA GLY A 32 -16.59 -8.74 -16.58
C GLY A 32 -15.95 -10.12 -16.38
N HIS A 33 -15.42 -10.67 -17.47
CA HIS A 33 -14.87 -12.03 -17.52
C HIS A 33 -13.39 -12.06 -17.92
N LYS A 34 -12.78 -10.90 -18.19
CA LYS A 34 -11.38 -10.79 -18.65
C LYS A 34 -10.43 -10.24 -17.59
N GLY A 35 -10.88 -10.18 -16.34
CA GLY A 35 -10.10 -9.59 -15.24
C GLY A 35 -10.20 -8.07 -15.19
N GLU A 36 -11.27 -7.48 -15.72
CA GLU A 36 -11.56 -6.08 -15.42
C GLU A 36 -11.92 -5.93 -13.93
N ILE A 37 -11.77 -4.72 -13.39
CA ILE A 37 -12.10 -4.43 -11.99
C ILE A 37 -12.86 -3.11 -11.88
N ARG A 38 -13.73 -3.02 -10.88
CA ARG A 38 -14.37 -1.77 -10.43
C ARG A 38 -13.54 -1.19 -9.30
N ALA A 39 -13.11 0.06 -9.47
CA ALA A 39 -12.45 0.82 -8.43
C ALA A 39 -13.13 2.18 -8.24
N VAL A 40 -13.14 2.66 -6.99
CA VAL A 40 -13.55 4.02 -6.64
C VAL A 40 -12.31 4.89 -6.65
N LEU A 41 -12.34 5.97 -7.44
CA LEU A 41 -11.26 6.95 -7.47
C LEU A 41 -11.26 7.75 -6.17
N LEU A 42 -10.08 7.95 -5.60
CA LEU A 42 -9.85 8.72 -4.36
C LEU A 42 -9.20 10.08 -4.63
N THR A 43 -9.00 10.41 -5.91
CA THR A 43 -8.30 11.62 -6.36
C THR A 43 -9.26 12.59 -7.02
N ASP A 44 -8.99 13.89 -6.86
CA ASP A 44 -9.71 14.98 -7.54
C ASP A 44 -9.32 15.13 -9.02
N PHE A 45 -8.35 14.34 -9.51
CA PHE A 45 -7.85 14.41 -10.89
C PHE A 45 -8.08 13.10 -11.65
N PRO A 46 -9.34 12.66 -11.85
CA PRO A 46 -9.66 11.36 -12.44
C PRO A 46 -9.10 11.21 -13.87
N GLU A 47 -9.03 12.28 -14.65
CA GLU A 47 -8.46 12.29 -16.00
C GLU A 47 -6.96 11.95 -16.06
N ARG A 48 -6.23 12.01 -14.94
CA ARG A 48 -4.84 11.53 -14.91
C ARG A 48 -4.78 10.01 -14.92
N PHE A 49 -5.81 9.34 -14.39
CA PHE A 49 -5.84 7.88 -14.29
C PHE A 49 -5.78 7.21 -15.66
N THR A 50 -6.43 7.80 -16.67
CA THR A 50 -6.42 7.29 -18.05
C THR A 50 -5.07 7.46 -18.76
N LYS A 51 -4.23 8.39 -18.27
CA LYS A 51 -2.88 8.65 -18.81
C LYS A 51 -1.81 7.77 -18.17
N LEU A 52 -2.12 7.10 -17.06
CA LEU A 52 -1.17 6.24 -16.38
C LEU A 52 -0.99 4.92 -17.15
N ARG A 53 0.26 4.59 -17.47
CA ARG A 53 0.60 3.31 -18.11
C ARG A 53 0.60 2.13 -17.12
N ARG A 54 0.88 2.40 -15.85
CA ARG A 54 1.02 1.39 -14.80
C ARG A 54 0.63 1.98 -13.46
N VAL A 55 -0.02 1.16 -12.64
CA VAL A 55 -0.33 1.43 -11.23
C VAL A 55 0.10 0.23 -10.41
N PHE A 56 0.35 0.45 -9.12
CA PHE A 56 0.75 -0.60 -8.19
C PHE A 56 -0.40 -0.86 -7.21
N ILE A 57 -0.62 -2.13 -6.88
CA ILE A 57 -1.61 -2.52 -5.88
C ILE A 57 -0.87 -2.64 -4.55
N GLY A 58 -1.21 -1.76 -3.61
CA GLY A 58 -0.78 -1.84 -2.21
C GLY A 58 -1.85 -2.49 -1.34
N LYS A 59 -1.44 -3.04 -0.19
CA LYS A 59 -2.37 -3.37 0.87
C LYS A 59 -2.83 -2.06 1.51
N ALA A 60 -4.14 -1.88 1.65
CA ALA A 60 -4.64 -0.75 2.43
C ALA A 60 -4.23 -0.96 3.88
N ASP A 61 -3.49 0.00 4.44
CA ASP A 61 -3.18 0.01 5.86
C ASP A 61 -4.49 0.21 6.63
N ALA A 62 -4.89 -0.80 7.40
CA ALA A 62 -6.11 -0.76 8.20
C ALA A 62 -6.09 0.36 9.27
N ASN A 63 -4.91 0.95 9.52
CA ASN A 63 -4.65 1.93 10.56
C ASN A 63 -4.64 3.38 10.04
N ALA A 64 -5.00 3.63 8.78
CA ALA A 64 -4.96 4.98 8.21
C ALA A 64 -6.00 5.96 8.81
N ASN A 65 -6.91 5.47 9.66
CA ASN A 65 -7.93 6.25 10.38
C ASN A 65 -8.02 5.82 11.86
N THR A 66 -7.02 6.10 12.69
CA THR A 66 -7.17 6.07 14.16
C THR A 66 -6.64 7.36 14.77
#